data_AF-A0A2V2ZL65-F1
#
_entry.id   AF-A0A2V2ZL65-F1
#
_cell.length_a   1.000
_cell.length_b   1.000
_cell.length_c   1.000
_cell.angle_alpha   90.00
_cell.angle_beta   90.00
_cell.angle_gamma   90.00
#
_symmetry.space_group_name_H-M   'P 1'
#
loop_
_entity.id
_entity.type
_entity.pdbx_description
1 polymer ?
#
loop_
_entity_poly.entity_id
_entity_poly.type
_entity_poly.pdbx_seq_one_letter_code
_entity_poly.pdbx_strand_id
1 'polypeptide(L)'
;MKTIHLFRFNDSIFRKIPFFKEENRLKTDVTEIDLMNIEIVTEYIVKTHDDFSFDNTSVNDLLSMCKKAQKIIEHYFVLGVNDYDVI
;
A
#
# COMPACT_ATOMS: atom_id res chain seq x y z
N MET A 1 19.82 8.45 10.90
CA MET A 1 18.72 8.51 9.90
C MET A 1 18.32 7.08 9.60
N LYS A 2 17.02 6.81 9.55
CA LYS A 2 16.48 5.47 9.26
C LYS A 2 15.56 5.52 8.06
N THR A 3 15.48 4.40 7.35
CA THR A 3 14.50 4.19 6.27
C THR A 3 13.26 3.54 6.87
N ILE A 4 12.08 4.08 6.55
CA ILE A 4 10.79 3.54 6.95
C ILE A 4 9.93 3.27 5.71
N HIS A 5 8.95 2.39 5.89
CA HIS A 5 7.97 2.03 4.88
C HIS A 5 6.60 2.53 5.35
N LEU A 6 5.94 3.32 4.50
CA LEU A 6 4.58 3.79 4.72
C LEU A 6 3.69 3.23 3.60
N PHE A 7 2.56 2.66 3.97
CA PHE A 7 1.61 2.07 3.02
C PHE A 7 0.36 2.94 2.98
N ARG A 8 -0.09 3.34 1.80
CA ARG A 8 -1.34 4.09 1.62
C ARG A 8 -2.39 3.21 0.95
N PHE A 9 -3.59 3.23 1.52
CA PHE A 9 -4.77 2.56 0.98
C PHE A 9 -6.03 3.32 1.40
N ASN A 10 -6.95 3.60 0.48
CA ASN A 10 -8.22 4.32 0.72
C ASN A 10 -8.06 5.50 1.69
N ASP A 11 -7.15 6.43 1.33
CA ASP A 11 -6.79 7.65 2.07
C ASP A 11 -6.20 7.49 3.48
N SER A 12 -5.98 6.26 3.92
CA SER A 12 -5.31 5.95 5.18
C SER A 12 -3.85 5.58 4.97
N ILE A 13 -3.00 5.87 5.96
CA ILE A 13 -1.58 5.53 5.97
C ILE A 13 -1.29 4.51 7.07
N PHE A 14 -0.49 3.51 6.76
CA PHE A 14 -0.18 2.37 7.62
C PHE A 14 1.33 2.11 7.66
N ARG A 15 1.80 1.46 8.72
CA ARG A 15 3.20 0.99 8.86
C ARG A 15 3.47 -0.35 8.17
N LYS A 16 2.41 -1.06 7.79
CA LYS A 16 2.44 -2.35 7.11
C LYS A 16 1.26 -2.44 6.15
N ILE A 17 1.33 -3.35 5.18
CA ILE A 17 0.21 -3.62 4.27
C ILE A 17 -1.03 -3.96 5.11
N PRO A 18 -2.12 -3.18 5.00
CA PRO A 18 -3.31 -3.36 5.82
C PRO A 18 -4.28 -4.33 5.14
N PHE A 19 -4.94 -5.21 5.89
CA PHE A 19 -6.11 -6.02 5.46
C PHE A 19 -5.94 -7.00 4.29
N PHE A 20 -4.85 -6.92 3.52
CA PHE A 20 -4.59 -7.83 2.41
C PHE A 20 -3.73 -9.02 2.85
N LYS A 21 -4.10 -10.20 2.36
CA LYS A 21 -3.25 -11.39 2.47
C LYS A 21 -2.22 -11.38 1.35
N GLU A 22 -0.97 -11.74 1.66
CA GLU A 22 0.09 -11.81 0.64
C GLU A 22 -0.21 -12.81 -0.48
N GLU A 23 -1.03 -13.84 -0.21
CA GLU A 23 -1.48 -14.81 -1.22
C GLU A 23 -2.29 -14.17 -2.36
N ASN A 24 -2.93 -13.03 -2.09
CA ASN A 24 -3.71 -12.28 -3.09
C ASN A 24 -2.87 -11.24 -3.84
N ARG A 25 -1.58 -11.09 -3.50
CA ARG A 25 -0.69 -10.13 -4.15
C ARG A 25 -0.26 -10.66 -5.51
N LEU A 26 -0.51 -9.87 -6.55
CA LEU A 26 -0.04 -10.20 -7.89
C LEU A 26 1.48 -10.05 -7.97
N LYS A 27 2.11 -11.05 -8.59
CA LYS A 27 3.57 -11.13 -8.76
C LYS A 27 4.05 -10.62 -10.12
N THR A 28 3.14 -10.42 -11.08
CA THR A 28 3.47 -10.18 -12.50
C THR A 28 2.81 -8.91 -13.02
N ASP A 29 3.33 -8.39 -14.14
CA ASP A 29 2.77 -7.24 -14.83
C ASP A 29 1.33 -7.48 -15.26
N VAL A 30 0.55 -6.41 -15.09
CA VAL A 30 -0.90 -6.37 -15.11
C VAL A 30 -1.38 -6.31 -16.56
N THR A 31 -1.31 -7.42 -17.30
CA THR A 31 -1.78 -7.47 -18.70
C THR A 31 -3.03 -8.30 -18.94
N GLU A 32 -3.54 -9.04 -17.94
CA GLU A 32 -4.74 -9.91 -18.07
C GLU A 32 -5.86 -9.57 -17.05
N ILE A 33 -5.95 -8.31 -16.64
CA ILE A 33 -6.67 -7.91 -15.41
C ILE A 33 -8.04 -7.26 -15.62
N ASP A 34 -8.52 -7.14 -16.86
CA ASP A 34 -9.84 -6.54 -17.13
C ASP A 34 -11.03 -7.31 -16.51
N LEU A 35 -10.81 -8.51 -15.94
CA LEU A 35 -11.84 -9.35 -15.32
C LEU A 35 -11.73 -9.45 -13.78
N MET A 36 -10.73 -8.83 -13.13
CA MET A 36 -10.51 -8.96 -11.68
C MET A 36 -10.75 -7.66 -10.93
N ASN A 37 -11.43 -7.72 -9.78
CA ASN A 37 -11.50 -6.61 -8.85
C ASN A 37 -10.14 -6.43 -8.18
N ILE A 38 -9.39 -5.39 -8.56
CA ILE A 38 -8.04 -5.14 -8.04
C ILE A 38 -8.03 -3.93 -7.14
N GLU A 39 -7.44 -4.10 -5.96
CA GLU A 39 -7.08 -3.01 -5.06
C GLU A 39 -5.59 -2.72 -5.13
N ILE A 40 -5.24 -1.43 -5.02
CA ILE A 40 -3.85 -0.98 -5.08
C ILE A 40 -3.45 -0.41 -3.72
N VAL A 41 -2.39 -0.97 -3.14
CA VAL A 41 -1.70 -0.40 -1.98
C VAL A 41 -0.40 0.22 -2.44
N THR A 42 -0.22 1.50 -2.19
CA THR A 42 1.02 2.21 -2.54
C THR A 42 1.98 2.21 -1.34
N GLU A 43 3.17 1.66 -1.52
CA GLU A 43 4.28 1.69 -0.57
C GLU A 43 5.22 2.86 -0.88
N TYR A 44 5.52 3.65 0.15
CA TYR A 44 6.43 4.78 0.13
C TYR A 44 7.63 4.46 1.02
N ILE A 45 8.81 4.44 0.41
CA ILE A 45 10.08 4.28 1.11
C ILE A 45 10.62 5.67 1.42
N VAL A 46 10.69 6.02 2.70
CA VAL A 46 11.03 7.36 3.18
C VAL A 46 12.22 7.29 4.13
N LYS A 47 13.16 8.23 4.03
CA LYS A 47 14.20 8.44 5.04
C LYS A 47 13.73 9.47 6.05
N THR A 48 13.87 9.14 7.32
CA THR A 48 13.47 9.98 8.43
C THR A 48 14.55 9.99 9.52
N HIS A 49 14.38 10.85 10.51
CA HIS A 49 15.24 10.89 11.69
C HIS A 49 15.01 9.65 12.58
N ASP A 50 16.01 9.28 13.38
CA ASP A 50 15.96 8.03 14.15
C ASP A 50 14.90 8.06 15.24
N ASP A 51 14.58 9.25 15.74
CA ASP A 51 13.54 9.58 16.73
C ASP A 51 12.12 9.61 16.17
N PHE A 52 11.94 9.42 14.85
CA PHE A 52 10.61 9.40 14.25
C PHE A 52 9.69 8.37 14.90
N SER A 53 8.51 8.83 15.31
CA SER A 53 7.42 8.04 15.84
C SER A 53 6.16 8.21 14.99
N PHE A 54 5.71 7.10 14.38
CA PHE A 54 4.52 7.08 13.54
C PHE A 54 3.27 7.53 14.31
N ASP A 55 3.08 7.00 15.53
CA ASP A 55 1.87 7.23 16.33
C ASP A 55 1.78 8.69 16.84
N ASN A 56 2.92 9.41 16.86
CA ASN A 56 2.99 10.83 17.23
C ASN A 56 2.99 11.77 16.02
N THR A 57 2.93 11.24 14.80
CA THR A 57 2.98 12.04 13.56
C THR A 57 1.57 12.23 13.01
N SER A 58 1.21 13.46 12.67
CA SER A 58 -0.12 13.73 12.11
C SER A 58 -0.29 13.09 10.72
N VAL A 59 -1.53 12.78 10.34
CA VAL A 59 -1.83 12.24 9.01
C VAL A 59 -1.34 13.19 7.90
N ASN A 60 -1.47 14.51 8.09
CA ASN A 60 -1.00 15.51 7.12
C ASN A 60 0.53 15.47 6.97
N ASP A 61 1.26 15.28 8.06
CA ASP A 61 2.72 15.16 8.02
C ASP A 61 3.14 13.85 7.36
N LEU A 62 2.46 12.73 7.66
CA LEU A 62 2.68 11.45 6.98
C LEU A 62 2.43 11.56 5.47
N LEU A 63 1.36 12.27 5.05
CA LEU A 63 1.10 12.55 3.63
C LEU A 63 2.22 13.37 2.98
N SER A 64 2.74 14.38 3.70
CA SER A 64 3.88 15.18 3.26
C SER A 64 5.15 14.33 3.13
N MET A 65 5.36 13.38 4.03
CA MET A 65 6.46 12.41 3.96
C MET A 65 6.33 11.50 2.73
N CYS A 66 5.14 10.98 2.44
CA CYS A 66 4.88 10.18 1.24
C CYS A 66 5.21 10.95 -0.05
N LYS A 67 4.89 12.25 -0.12
CA LYS A 67 5.24 13.12 -1.27
C LYS A 67 6.75 13.30 -1.46
N LYS A 68 7.55 13.06 -0.41
CA LYS A 68 9.02 13.16 -0.40
C LYS A 68 9.71 11.79 -0.41
N ALA A 69 8.96 10.72 -0.67
CA ALA A 69 9.50 9.36 -0.68
C ALA A 69 10.62 9.22 -1.72
N GLN A 70 11.66 8.46 -1.38
CA GLN A 70 12.74 8.16 -2.34
C GLN A 70 12.31 7.15 -3.39
N LYS A 71 11.38 6.27 -3.02
CA LYS A 71 10.87 5.22 -3.89
C LYS A 71 9.41 4.96 -3.58
N ILE A 72 8.65 4.72 -4.63
CA ILE A 72 7.23 4.39 -4.59
C ILE A 72 7.08 3.01 -5.26
N ILE A 73 6.33 2.12 -4.63
CA ILE A 73 6.04 0.77 -5.13
C ILE A 73 4.53 0.57 -5.08
N GLU A 74 3.93 0.08 -6.16
CA GLU A 74 2.52 -0.32 -6.17
C GLU A 74 2.40 -1.82 -5.91
N HIS A 75 1.50 -2.18 -5.01
CA HIS A 75 1.12 -3.57 -4.74
C HIS A 75 -0.32 -3.77 -5.18
N TYR A 76 -0.51 -4.68 -6.12
CA TYR A 76 -1.83 -5.03 -6.66
C TYR A 76 -2.35 -6.27 -5.94
N PHE A 77 -3.56 -6.18 -5.42
CA PHE A 77 -4.23 -7.26 -4.70
C PHE A 77 -5.54 -7.61 -5.39
N VAL A 78 -5.73 -8.89 -5.68
CA VAL A 78 -7.02 -9.39 -6.19
C VAL A 78 -7.97 -9.54 -5.00
N LEU A 79 -9.06 -8.76 -5.02
CA LEU A 79 -10.26 -9.08 -4.26
C LEU A 79 -10.95 -10.17 -5.07
N GLY A 80 -11.22 -11.33 -4.45
CA GLY A 80 -11.69 -12.54 -5.12
C GLY A 80 -12.61 -12.24 -6.30
N VAL A 81 -12.35 -12.90 -7.44
CA VAL A 81 -13.26 -12.92 -8.59
C VAL A 81 -14.65 -13.08 -8.00
N ASN A 82 -15.59 -12.18 -8.31
CA ASN A 82 -16.97 -12.38 -7.89
C ASN A 82 -17.28 -13.85 -8.19
N ASP A 83 -17.46 -14.65 -7.14
CA ASP A 83 -18.16 -15.90 -7.26
C ASP A 83 -19.53 -15.44 -7.74
N TYR A 84 -19.69 -15.38 -9.06
CA TYR A 84 -20.99 -15.49 -9.67
C TYR A 84 -21.47 -16.84 -9.17
N ASP A 85 -22.16 -16.79 -8.03
CA ASP A 85 -22.96 -17.87 -7.50
C ASP A 85 -23.72 -18.42 -8.69
N VAL A 86 -23.32 -19.63 -9.07
CA VAL A 86 -24.06 -20.48 -9.99
C VAL A 86 -25.45 -20.63 -9.37
N ILE A 87 -26.44 -19.98 -9.96
CA ILE A 87 -27.86 -20.30 -9.76
C ILE A 87 -28.45 -20.68 -11.11
#